data_AF-A0A3D5IY73-F1
#
_entry.id   AF-A0A3D5IY73-F1
#
_cell.length_a   1.000
_cell.length_b   1.000
_cell.length_c   1.000
_cell.angle_alpha   90.00
_cell.angle_beta   90.00
_cell.angle_gamma   90.00
#
_symmetry.space_group_name_H-M   'P 1'
#
loop_
_entity.id
_entity.type
_entity.pdbx_description
1 polymer ?
#
loop_
_entity_poly.entity_id
_entity_poly.type
_entity_poly.pdbx_seq_one_letter_code
_entity_poly.pdbx_strand_id
1 'polypeptide(L)'
;MKRLLFLAAILLSQLSYAQEKSKIFIGKGRWGLGGHFSFSSLKSKTSYYEFATDSDAINLEVSPNLTYSFSDNWLVGVGLRYT
;
A
#
# COMPACT_ATOMS: atom_id res chain seq x y z
N MET A 1 -20.62 -14.64 12.18
CA MET A 1 -19.51 -14.43 13.14
C MET A 1 -18.44 -15.52 13.07
N LYS A 2 -18.79 -16.81 13.09
CA LYS A 2 -17.81 -17.93 13.04
C LYS A 2 -16.85 -17.90 11.83
N ARG A 3 -17.35 -17.54 10.65
CA ARG A 3 -16.55 -17.40 9.42
C ARG A 3 -15.55 -16.24 9.47
N LEU A 4 -15.92 -15.15 10.16
CA LEU A 4 -15.08 -13.97 10.33
C LEU A 4 -13.91 -14.27 11.28
N LEU A 5 -14.19 -15.01 12.37
CA LEU A 5 -13.16 -15.47 13.31
C LEU A 5 -12.16 -16.42 12.65
N PHE A 6 -12.64 -17.29 11.75
CA PHE A 6 -11.78 -18.20 10.99
C PHE A 6 -10.83 -17.45 10.05
N LEU A 7 -11.33 -16.46 9.32
CA LEU A 7 -10.50 -15.61 8.45
C LEU A 7 -9.48 -14.78 9.26
N ALA A 8 -9.90 -14.22 10.40
CA ALA A 8 -9.00 -13.50 11.29
C ALA A 8 -7.90 -14.41 11.85
N ALA A 9 -8.23 -15.66 12.21
CA ALA A 9 -7.24 -16.63 12.69
C ALA A 9 -6.20 -17.00 11.60
N ILE A 10 -6.62 -17.13 10.34
CA ILE A 10 -5.72 -17.38 9.21
C ILE A 10 -4.79 -16.18 8.98
N LEU A 11 -5.32 -14.95 9.03
CA LEU A 11 -4.50 -13.76 8.86
C LEU A 11 -3.50 -13.58 10.00
N LEU A 12 -3.91 -13.81 11.24
CA LEU A 12 -3.05 -13.70 12.42
C LEU A 12 -1.94 -14.75 12.43
N SER A 13 -2.21 -15.98 11.97
CA SER A 13 -1.17 -17.01 11.89
C SER A 13 -0.09 -16.69 10.83
N GLN A 14 -0.48 -16.08 9.72
CA GLN A 14 0.45 -15.60 8.69
C GLN A 14 1.32 -14.44 9.19
N LEU A 15 0.72 -13.51 9.95
CA LEU A 15 1.43 -12.38 10.56
C LEU A 15 2.47 -12.84 11.59
N SER A 16 2.13 -13.79 12.47
CA SER A 16 3.07 -14.36 13.45
C SER A 16 4.26 -15.05 12.79
N TYR A 17 4.03 -15.77 11.68
CA TYR A 17 5.09 -16.44 10.93
C TYR A 17 6.04 -15.46 10.21
N ALA A 18 5.54 -14.28 9.82
CA ALA A 18 6.34 -13.24 9.19
C ALA A 18 7.26 -12.48 10.16
N GLN A 19 7.01 -12.56 11.48
CA GLN A 19 7.78 -11.85 12.51
C GLN A 19 9.05 -12.57 12.99
N GLU A 20 9.27 -13.83 12.62
CA GLU A 20 10.51 -14.54 12.94
C GLU A 20 11.68 -13.97 12.11
N LYS A 21 12.36 -12.98 12.70
CA LYS A 21 13.67 -12.37 12.35
C LYS A 21 14.32 -12.93 11.07
N SER A 22 13.78 -12.58 9.91
CA SER A 22 14.56 -12.64 8.69
C SER A 22 15.23 -11.28 8.51
N LYS A 23 16.57 -11.25 8.54
CA LYS A 23 17.26 -10.18 7.81
C LYS A 23 16.76 -10.32 6.38
N ILE A 24 15.98 -9.37 5.91
CA ILE A 24 15.44 -9.38 4.54
C ILE A 24 16.66 -9.38 3.61
N PHE A 25 17.00 -10.56 3.09
CA PHE A 25 18.09 -10.75 2.14
C PHE A 25 17.48 -10.90 0.75
N ILE A 26 17.80 -9.96 -0.11
CA ILE A 26 17.34 -9.96 -1.49
C ILE A 26 18.54 -10.32 -2.35
N GLY A 27 18.65 -11.61 -2.68
CA GLY A 27 19.70 -12.09 -3.57
C GLY A 27 19.55 -11.53 -4.99
N LYS A 28 20.69 -11.37 -5.67
CA LYS A 28 20.76 -11.00 -7.09
C LYS A 28 19.90 -11.90 -7.98
N GLY A 29 19.33 -11.33 -9.03
CA GLY A 29 18.56 -12.04 -10.06
C GLY A 29 17.08 -12.24 -9.73
N ARG A 30 16.59 -11.66 -8.63
CA ARG A 30 15.20 -11.81 -8.18
C ARG A 30 14.30 -10.71 -8.75
N TRP A 31 13.12 -11.10 -9.20
CA TRP A 31 12.02 -10.19 -9.52
C TRP A 31 11.15 -9.97 -8.29
N GLY A 32 10.71 -8.74 -8.07
CA GLY A 32 9.80 -8.36 -7.00
C GLY A 32 8.59 -7.62 -7.55
N LEU A 33 7.39 -8.04 -7.16
CA LEU A 33 6.14 -7.34 -7.44
C LEU A 33 5.67 -6.67 -6.16
N GLY A 34 5.41 -5.37 -6.21
CA GLY A 34 4.94 -4.58 -5.08
C GLY A 34 3.95 -3.52 -5.52
N GLY A 35 3.47 -2.75 -4.55
CA GLY A 35 2.62 -1.61 -4.84
C GLY A 35 2.31 -0.80 -3.61
N HIS A 36 1.98 0.47 -3.84
CA HIS A 36 1.46 1.38 -2.83
C HIS A 36 -0.02 1.63 -3.09
N PHE A 37 -0.80 1.67 -2.01
CA PHE A 37 -2.22 2.00 -2.04
C PHE A 37 -2.46 3.06 -0.97
N SER A 38 -3.03 4.20 -1.38
CA SER A 38 -3.37 5.29 -0.46
C SER A 38 -4.81 5.74 -0.70
N PHE A 39 -5.49 6.01 0.41
CA PHE A 39 -6.84 6.55 0.43
C PHE A 39 -6.82 7.81 1.29
N SER A 40 -7.26 8.93 0.73
CA SER A 40 -7.38 10.19 1.47
C SER A 40 -8.69 10.89 1.15
N SER A 41 -9.25 11.55 2.16
CA SER A 41 -10.41 12.42 2.00
C SER A 41 -10.03 13.84 2.39
N LEU A 42 -10.39 14.80 1.54
CA LEU A 42 -10.23 16.22 1.81
C LEU A 42 -11.62 16.82 1.97
N LYS A 43 -11.87 17.41 3.14
CA LYS A 43 -13.05 18.24 3.39
C LYS A 43 -12.59 19.68 3.45
N SER A 44 -13.05 20.50 2.52
CA SER A 44 -12.77 21.93 2.55
C SER A 44 -14.08 22.71 2.67
N LYS A 45 -14.10 23.64 3.63
CA LYS A 45 -15.17 24.64 3.78
C LYS A 45 -14.58 25.99 3.41
N THR A 46 -15.06 26.58 2.32
CA THR A 46 -14.73 27.96 1.97
C THR A 46 -15.92 28.85 2.34
N SER A 47 -15.66 29.84 3.20
CA SER A 47 -16.65 30.86 3.58
C SER A 47 -16.20 32.18 2.99
N TYR A 48 -16.47 32.40 1.71
CA TYR A 48 -16.41 33.72 1.08
C TYR A 48 -17.79 34.06 0.54
N TYR A 49 -18.32 35.19 1.01
CA TYR A 49 -19.54 35.90 0.61
C TYR A 49 -20.56 35.14 -0.27
N GLU A 50 -21.73 34.87 0.31
CA GLU A 50 -22.99 34.39 -0.31
C GLU A 50 -23.03 33.05 -1.05
N PHE A 51 -21.90 32.39 -1.30
CA PHE A 51 -21.89 31.04 -1.89
C PHE A 51 -21.04 30.07 -1.07
N ALA A 52 -21.62 29.56 0.02
CA ALA A 52 -21.03 28.44 0.76
C ALA A 52 -21.10 27.19 -0.13
N THR A 53 -19.96 26.76 -0.65
CA THR A 53 -19.84 25.49 -1.39
C THR A 53 -19.00 24.52 -0.55
N ASP A 54 -19.62 23.44 -0.08
CA ASP A 54 -18.92 22.31 0.53
C ASP A 54 -18.27 21.48 -0.59
N SER A 55 -16.96 21.24 -0.51
CA SER A 55 -16.25 20.35 -1.42
C SER A 55 -15.70 19.16 -0.64
N ASP A 56 -16.29 17.99 -0.90
CA ASP A 56 -15.80 16.69 -0.46
C ASP A 56 -15.06 16.03 -1.63
N ALA A 57 -13.75 15.82 -1.46
CA ALA A 57 -12.92 15.10 -2.43
C ALA A 57 -12.41 13.78 -1.82
N ILE A 58 -12.55 12.69 -2.57
CA ILE A 58 -11.97 11.39 -2.24
C ILE A 58 -10.88 11.11 -3.26
N ASN A 59 -9.64 10.96 -2.79
CA ASN A 59 -8.50 10.63 -3.64
C ASN A 59 -8.06 9.19 -3.35
N LEU A 60 -7.93 8.42 -4.43
CA LEU A 60 -7.49 7.04 -4.42
C LEU A 60 -6.21 6.92 -5.23
N GLU A 61 -5.08 6.69 -4.56
CA GLU A 61 -3.80 6.47 -5.23
C GLU A 61 -3.50 4.96 -5.29
N VAL A 62 -3.23 4.45 -6.48
CA VAL A 62 -2.76 3.09 -6.71
C VAL A 62 -1.46 3.16 -7.49
N SER A 63 -0.38 2.65 -6.91
CA SER A 63 0.94 2.68 -7.53
C SER A 63 1.60 1.29 -7.54
N PRO A 64 1.30 0.41 -8.51
CA PRO A 64 1.99 -0.87 -8.65
C PRO A 64 3.44 -0.65 -9.11
N ASN A 65 4.36 -1.52 -8.68
CA ASN A 65 5.74 -1.50 -9.12
C ASN A 65 6.29 -2.91 -9.39
N LEU A 66 7.20 -2.97 -10.35
CA LEU A 66 7.97 -4.16 -10.69
C LEU A 66 9.45 -3.84 -10.50
N THR A 67 10.14 -4.67 -9.73
CA THR A 67 11.55 -4.49 -9.37
C THR A 67 12.37 -5.71 -9.76
N TYR A 68 13.65 -5.49 -10.02
CA TYR A 68 14.66 -6.50 -10.30
C TYR A 68 15.90 -6.24 -9.45
N SER A 69 16.44 -7.29 -8.83
CA SER A 69 17.67 -7.22 -8.05
C SER A 69 18.89 -7.46 -8.94
N PHE A 70 19.65 -6.40 -9.22
CA PHE A 70 20.87 -6.50 -10.03
C PHE A 70 22.13 -6.83 -9.19
N SER A 71 22.06 -6.64 -7.88
CA SER A 71 23.07 -7.04 -6.89
C SER A 71 22.39 -7.35 -5.56
N ASP A 72 23.09 -8.02 -4.66
CA ASP A 72 22.54 -8.37 -3.36
C ASP A 72 22.10 -7.12 -2.58
N ASN A 73 20.84 -7.11 -2.18
CA ASN A 73 20.14 -6.00 -1.52
C ASN A 73 20.02 -4.69 -2.33
N TRP A 74 20.39 -4.72 -3.61
CA TRP A 74 20.16 -3.62 -4.54
C TRP A 74 19.07 -3.97 -5.53
N LEU A 75 18.11 -3.05 -5.69
CA LEU A 75 16.95 -3.20 -6.55
C LEU A 75 16.86 -2.00 -7.49
N VAL A 76 16.42 -2.26 -8.71
CA VAL A 76 15.97 -1.24 -9.66
C VAL A 76 14.58 -1.63 -10.13
N GLY A 77 13.72 -0.68 -10.45
CA GLY A 77 12.37 -1.01 -10.87
C GLY A 77 11.63 0.13 -11.55
N VAL A 78 10.49 -0.21 -12.13
CA VAL A 78 9.55 0.72 -12.74
C VAL A 78 8.23 0.66 -11.99
N GLY A 79 7.67 1.82 -11.71
CA GLY A 79 6.38 1.95 -11.06
C GLY A 79 5.43 2.75 -11.93
N LEU A 80 4.15 2.35 -11.93
CA LEU A 80 3.06 3.17 -12.43
C LEU A 80 2.41 3.86 -11.24
N ARG A 81 1.90 5.07 -11.43
CA ARG A 81 1.09 5.77 -10.43
C ARG A 81 -0.22 6.22 -11.08
N TYR A 82 -1.32 5.85 -10.45
CA TYR A 82 -2.66 6.35 -10.74
C TYR A 82 -3.17 7.07 -9.48
N THR A 83 -3.75 8.25 -9.64
CA THR A 83 -4.30 9.08 -8.55
C THR A 83 -5.65 9.66 -8.92
#